data_AF-A0A8H7AHP0-F1
#
_entry.id   AF-A0A8H7AHP0-F1
#
_cell.length_a   1.000
_cell.length_b   1.000
_cell.length_c   1.000
_cell.angle_alpha   90.00
_cell.angle_beta   90.00
_cell.angle_gamma   90.00
#
_symmetry.space_group_name_H-M   'P 1'
#
loop_
_entity.id
_entity.type
_entity.pdbx_description
1 polymer ?
#
loop_
_entity_poly.entity_id
_entity_poly.type
_entity_poly.pdbx_seq_one_letter_code
_entity_poly.pdbx_strand_id
1 'polypeptide(L)'
;MYRTYPNIGGSVLLPLSPDNNYEPEVVICGGAAYPDLTSPTDPSDCRIKRLDKNSTWESDAMPGGRGMVEGILLPDGIVLWLNGARRGAEGFGNAATHPHSKH
;
A
#
# COMPACT_ATOMS: atom_id res chain seq x y z
N MET A 1 -5.51 -7.87 -7.01
CA MET A 1 -4.89 -6.60 -6.60
C MET A 1 -3.47 -6.91 -6.18
N TYR A 2 -2.48 -6.28 -6.81
CA TYR A 2 -1.07 -6.36 -6.48
C TYR A 2 -0.68 -5.05 -5.80
N ARG A 3 -0.14 -5.16 -4.58
CA ARG A 3 0.29 -4.02 -3.77
C ARG A 3 1.75 -4.14 -3.34
N THR A 4 2.45 -5.08 -3.94
CA THR A 4 3.87 -5.36 -3.74
C THR A 4 4.60 -5.10 -5.05
N TYR A 5 5.94 -5.24 -5.05
CA TYR A 5 6.75 -5.04 -6.24
C TYR A 5 6.12 -5.72 -7.49
N PRO A 6 6.06 -5.01 -8.63
CA PRO A 6 6.63 -3.69 -8.90
C PRO A 6 5.59 -2.54 -8.74
N ASN A 7 4.31 -2.85 -8.62
CA ASN A 7 3.24 -1.86 -8.47
C ASN A 7 2.82 -1.79 -7.00
N ILE A 8 3.68 -1.20 -6.17
CA ILE A 8 3.48 -1.16 -4.73
C ILE A 8 2.28 -0.28 -4.35
N GLY A 9 1.56 -0.67 -3.30
CA GLY A 9 0.61 0.18 -2.59
C GLY A 9 1.24 0.74 -1.32
N GLY A 10 0.79 1.90 -0.85
CA GLY A 10 1.27 2.48 0.40
C GLY A 10 0.62 1.79 1.60
N SER A 11 1.36 1.62 2.70
CA SER A 11 0.83 1.05 3.94
C SER A 11 1.20 1.89 5.15
N VAL A 12 0.28 1.96 6.12
CA VAL A 12 0.45 2.70 7.37
C VAL A 12 -0.16 1.89 8.52
N LEU A 13 0.56 1.83 9.65
CA LEU A 13 0.00 1.38 10.92
C LEU A 13 -0.73 2.56 11.56
N LEU A 14 -2.02 2.41 11.84
CA LEU A 14 -2.84 3.44 12.45
C LEU A 14 -2.49 3.63 13.95
N PRO A 15 -2.87 4.78 14.56
CA PRO A 15 -2.55 5.07 15.94
C PRO A 15 -3.03 3.98 16.89
N LEU A 16 -2.16 3.56 17.80
CA LEU A 16 -2.53 2.67 18.89
C LEU A 16 -3.11 3.53 20.02
N SER A 17 -4.36 3.27 20.41
CA SER A 17 -5.04 4.03 21.46
C SER A 17 -5.35 3.15 22.67
N PRO A 18 -5.24 3.64 23.91
CA PRO A 18 -5.80 2.91 25.05
C PRO A 18 -7.32 2.66 24.92
N ASP A 19 -8.05 3.52 24.19
CA ASP A 19 -9.51 3.41 24.03
C ASP A 19 -9.93 2.15 23.26
N ASN A 20 -9.06 1.66 22.37
CA ASN A 20 -9.27 0.41 21.64
C ASN A 20 -8.34 -0.71 22.11
N ASN A 21 -7.81 -0.61 23.34
CA ASN A 21 -6.88 -1.58 23.91
C ASN A 21 -5.64 -1.82 23.02
N TYR A 22 -5.14 -0.77 22.37
CA TYR A 22 -3.98 -0.78 21.47
C TYR A 22 -4.11 -1.80 20.33
N GLU A 23 -5.34 -2.03 19.84
CA GLU A 23 -5.59 -2.93 18.71
C GLU A 23 -4.89 -2.40 17.44
N PRO A 24 -3.94 -3.15 16.85
CA PRO A 24 -3.22 -2.70 15.68
C PRO A 24 -4.07 -2.85 14.43
N GLU A 25 -4.23 -1.74 13.73
CA GLU A 25 -4.93 -1.67 12.47
C GLU A 25 -3.99 -1.15 11.37
N VAL A 26 -3.93 -1.87 10.26
CA VAL A 26 -3.09 -1.49 9.12
C VAL A 26 -3.99 -1.09 7.97
N VAL A 27 -3.69 0.07 7.39
CA VAL A 27 -4.32 0.57 6.18
C VAL A 27 -3.35 0.39 5.01
N ILE A 28 -3.87 -0.05 3.87
CA ILE A 28 -3.10 -0.23 2.64
C ILE A 28 -3.89 0.39 1.48
N CYS A 29 -3.27 1.33 0.78
CA CYS A 29 -3.85 2.09 -0.30
C CYS A 29 -3.17 1.83 -1.64
N GLY A 30 -3.96 1.75 -2.69
CA GLY A 30 -3.43 1.74 -4.05
C GLY A 30 -2.63 0.48 -4.41
N GLY A 31 -1.91 0.56 -5.52
CA GLY A 31 -1.30 -0.58 -6.21
C GLY A 31 -1.86 -0.71 -7.63
N ALA A 32 -1.83 -1.93 -8.17
CA ALA A 32 -2.33 -2.19 -9.52
C ALA A 32 -3.01 -3.56 -9.67
N ALA A 33 -3.67 -3.77 -10.81
CA ALA A 33 -4.39 -5.03 -11.08
C ALA A 33 -3.44 -6.24 -11.25
N TYR A 34 -2.23 -6.03 -11.77
CA TYR A 34 -1.22 -7.05 -12.08
C TYR A 34 0.20 -6.43 -12.11
N PRO A 35 1.28 -7.23 -11.94
CA PRO A 35 2.64 -6.70 -11.86
C PRO A 35 3.20 -6.34 -13.25
N ASP A 36 3.06 -5.08 -13.66
CA ASP A 36 3.53 -4.59 -14.96
C ASP A 36 3.54 -3.05 -15.05
N LEU A 37 4.34 -2.49 -15.98
CA LEU A 37 4.37 -1.06 -16.30
C LEU A 37 3.02 -0.50 -16.81
N THR A 38 2.25 -1.33 -17.52
CA THR A 38 0.99 -0.94 -18.14
C THR A 38 -0.23 -1.19 -17.28
N SER A 39 -0.03 -1.79 -16.10
CA SER A 39 -1.14 -2.18 -15.24
C SER A 39 -1.96 -0.96 -14.80
N PRO A 40 -3.30 -1.04 -14.89
CA PRO A 40 -4.15 0.01 -14.36
C PRO A 40 -3.99 0.07 -12.84
N THR A 41 -3.80 1.27 -12.33
CA THR A 41 -3.72 1.50 -10.89
C THR A 41 -5.09 1.37 -10.24
N ASP A 42 -5.12 0.85 -9.03
CA ASP A 42 -6.35 0.55 -8.33
C ASP A 42 -6.67 1.66 -7.30
N PRO A 43 -7.89 2.22 -7.32
CA PRO A 43 -8.33 3.29 -6.42
C PRO A 43 -8.88 2.77 -5.08
N SER A 44 -8.43 1.63 -4.57
CA SER A 44 -8.91 1.10 -3.28
C SER A 44 -8.00 1.44 -2.12
N ASP A 45 -8.65 1.70 -0.99
CA ASP A 45 -8.08 1.66 0.35
C ASP A 45 -8.60 0.39 1.03
N CYS A 46 -7.74 -0.36 1.72
CA CYS A 46 -8.18 -1.50 2.53
C CYS A 46 -7.52 -1.53 3.90
N ARG A 47 -8.32 -1.82 4.92
CA ARG A 47 -7.94 -1.85 6.33
C ARG A 47 -8.12 -3.23 6.93
N ILE A 48 -7.26 -3.60 7.87
CA ILE A 48 -7.34 -4.88 8.59
C ILE A 48 -6.87 -4.75 10.03
N LYS A 49 -7.57 -5.44 10.94
CA LYS A 49 -7.24 -5.53 12.37
C LYS A 49 -6.58 -6.87 12.67
N ARG A 50 -5.24 -6.90 12.72
CA ARG A 50 -4.51 -8.18 12.64
C ARG A 50 -4.69 -9.11 13.84
N LEU A 51 -5.07 -8.58 15.01
CA LEU A 51 -5.21 -9.37 16.24
C LEU A 51 -6.59 -9.99 16.44
N ASP A 52 -7.60 -9.57 15.67
CA ASP A 52 -8.92 -10.19 15.72
C ASP A 52 -8.91 -11.55 15.01
N LYS A 53 -9.40 -12.59 15.69
CA LYS A 53 -9.55 -13.95 15.15
C LYS A 53 -10.53 -14.00 13.96
N ASN A 54 -11.46 -13.06 13.90
CA ASN A 54 -12.45 -12.94 12.83
C ASN A 54 -12.19 -11.75 11.91
N SER A 55 -10.95 -11.26 11.87
CA SER A 55 -10.61 -10.07 11.07
C SER A 55 -10.95 -10.26 9.59
N THR A 56 -11.74 -9.32 9.07
CA THR A 56 -11.98 -9.15 7.64
C THR A 56 -11.25 -7.92 7.10
N TRP A 57 -11.07 -7.88 5.79
CA TRP A 57 -10.63 -6.66 5.12
C TRP A 57 -11.83 -5.72 4.97
N GLU A 58 -11.67 -4.50 5.42
CA GLU A 58 -12.62 -3.41 5.15
C GLU A 58 -12.07 -2.59 3.99
N SER A 59 -12.90 -2.31 2.99
CA SER A 59 -12.47 -1.60 1.78
C SER A 59 -13.18 -0.26 1.65
N ASP A 60 -12.41 0.78 1.33
CA ASP A 60 -12.88 2.11 0.97
C ASP A 60 -12.25 2.55 -0.37
N ALA A 61 -12.61 3.73 -0.86
CA ALA A 61 -12.18 4.26 -2.14
C ALA A 61 -11.28 5.49 -1.99
N MET A 62 -10.18 5.49 -2.75
CA MET A 62 -9.39 6.69 -3.01
C MET A 62 -10.05 7.54 -4.11
N PRO A 63 -9.82 8.86 -4.15
CA PRO A 63 -10.27 9.73 -5.25
C PRO A 63 -9.75 9.33 -6.64
N GLY A 64 -8.71 8.50 -6.71
CA GLY A 64 -8.15 7.99 -7.96
C GLY A 64 -7.08 6.94 -7.71
N GLY A 65 -6.89 6.06 -8.69
CA GLY A 65 -5.91 4.97 -8.63
C GLY A 65 -4.49 5.50 -8.59
N ARG A 66 -3.70 5.00 -7.65
CA ARG A 66 -2.30 5.34 -7.48
C ARG A 66 -1.50 4.09 -7.13
N GLY A 67 -0.44 3.82 -7.88
CA GLY A 67 0.65 2.95 -7.43
C GLY A 67 1.79 3.79 -6.88
N MET A 68 2.70 3.21 -6.10
CA MET A 68 3.89 3.88 -5.56
C MET A 68 3.51 5.07 -4.65
N VAL A 69 2.37 4.94 -3.98
CA VAL A 69 1.83 5.94 -3.07
C VAL A 69 2.46 5.79 -1.70
N GLU A 70 2.73 6.91 -1.04
CA GLU A 70 3.34 6.96 0.28
C GLU A 70 2.33 7.51 1.29
N GLY A 71 2.23 6.90 2.47
CA GLY A 71 1.34 7.33 3.53
C GLY A 71 2.11 7.86 4.73
N ILE A 72 1.71 9.02 5.22
CA ILE A 72 2.25 9.61 6.46
C ILE A 72 1.12 9.71 7.47
N LEU A 73 1.31 9.11 8.65
CA LEU A 73 0.40 9.27 9.78
C LEU A 73 0.64 10.62 10.45
N LEU A 74 -0.40 11.45 10.51
CA LEU A 74 -0.37 12.75 11.16
C LEU A 74 -0.71 12.64 12.66
N PRO A 75 -0.32 13.63 13.49
CA PRO A 75 -0.58 13.61 14.93
C PRO A 75 -2.06 13.61 15.33
N ASP A 76 -2.95 14.05 14.43
CA ASP A 76 -4.41 14.03 14.62
C ASP A 76 -5.05 12.69 14.23
N GLY A 77 -4.24 11.70 13.82
CA GLY A 77 -4.71 10.37 13.42
C GLY A 77 -5.14 10.26 11.96
N ILE A 78 -5.03 11.34 11.17
CA ILE A 78 -5.31 11.31 9.73
C ILE A 78 -4.10 10.73 8.98
N VAL A 79 -4.35 9.91 7.96
CA VAL A 79 -3.29 9.46 7.03
C VAL A 79 -3.27 10.36 5.80
N LEU A 80 -2.15 11.02 5.59
CA LEU A 80 -1.89 11.81 4.39
C LEU A 80 -1.22 10.94 3.33
N TRP A 81 -1.94 10.70 2.23
CA TRP A 81 -1.42 9.98 1.07
C TRP A 81 -0.78 10.94 0.06
N LEU A 82 0.53 10.80 -0.14
CA LEU A 82 1.34 11.61 -1.06
C LEU A 82 1.95 10.75 -2.17
N ASN A 83 2.51 11.44 -3.16
CA ASN A 83 3.18 10.82 -4.29
C ASN A 83 2.27 9.85 -5.08
N GLY A 84 2.90 8.89 -5.74
CA GLY A 84 2.26 7.91 -6.59
C GLY A 84 1.95 8.41 -8.00
N ALA A 85 1.76 7.44 -8.90
CA ALA A 85 1.40 7.67 -10.28
C ALA A 85 0.16 6.86 -10.66
N ARG A 86 -0.59 7.31 -11.67
CA ARG A 86 -1.75 6.60 -12.23
C ARG A 86 -1.36 5.47 -13.21
N ARG A 87 -0.06 5.37 -13.52
CA ARG A 87 0.53 4.34 -14.39
C ARG A 87 2.04 4.29 -14.15
N GLY A 88 2.61 3.09 -14.13
CA GLY A 88 4.03 2.87 -13.90
C GLY A 88 4.27 1.83 -12.80
N ALA A 89 5.53 1.41 -12.67
CA ALA A 89 5.96 0.36 -11.77
C ALA A 89 7.40 0.66 -11.28
N GLU A 90 7.69 0.38 -10.01
CA GLU A 90 9.00 0.56 -9.40
C GLU A 90 9.98 -0.50 -9.87
N GLY A 91 11.17 -0.08 -10.29
CA GLY A 91 12.27 -0.99 -10.57
C GLY A 91 12.00 -2.06 -11.64
N PHE A 92 10.90 -1.96 -12.39
CA PHE A 92 10.43 -3.04 -13.25
C PHE A 92 11.39 -3.27 -14.42
N GLY A 93 11.88 -4.49 -14.54
CA GLY A 93 12.86 -4.87 -15.57
C GLY A 93 14.33 -4.60 -15.19
N ASN A 94 14.61 -3.99 -14.03
CA ASN A 94 15.99 -3.68 -13.61
C ASN A 94 16.79 -4.90 -13.13
N ALA A 95 16.16 -6.08 -13.05
CA ALA A 95 16.80 -7.36 -12.70
C ALA A 95 17.09 -8.27 -13.92
N ALA A 96 16.90 -7.79 -15.16
CA ALA A 96 17.12 -8.62 -16.35
C ALA A 96 18.59 -8.69 -16.82
N THR A 97 19.49 -7.85 -16.29
CA THR A 97 20.89 -7.80 -16.75
C THR A 97 21.87 -7.53 -15.62
N HIS A 98 22.12 -8.50 -14.75
CA HIS A 98 23.44 -8.68 -14.14
C HIS A 98 23.54 -10.11 -13.56
N PRO A 99 24.29 -11.04 -14.18
CA PRO A 99 24.67 -12.27 -13.50
C PRO A 99 25.50 -11.89 -12.28
N HIS A 100 25.15 -12.46 -11.13
CA HIS A 100 25.78 -12.24 -9.84
C HIS A 100 27.31 -12.13 -9.91
N SER A 101 27.88 -10.92 -9.76
CA SER A 101 29.21 -10.78 -9.17
C SER A 101 29.01 -10.46 -7.70
N LYS A 102 29.25 -11.46 -6.86
CA LYS A 102 29.34 -11.29 -5.41
C LYS A 102 30.46 -10.28 -5.10
N HIS A 103 30.14 -9.29 -4.28
CA HIS A 103 31.09 -8.70 -3.35
C HIS A 103 30.60 -9.03 -1.94
#